data_AF-A0A1C6FMV4-F1
#
_entry.id   AF-A0A1C6FMV4-F1
#
_cell.length_a   1.000
_cell.length_b   1.000
_cell.length_c   1.000
_cell.angle_alpha   90.00
_cell.angle_beta   90.00
_cell.angle_gamma   90.00
#
_symmetry.space_group_name_H-M   'P 1'
#
loop_
_entity.id
_entity.type
_entity.pdbx_description
1 polymer ?
#
loop_
_entity_poly.entity_id
_entity_poly.type
_entity_poly.pdbx_seq_one_letter_code
_entity_poly.pdbx_strand_id
1 'polypeptide(L)'
;MSDYSVNPYVGCGHGCKYCYASFMKRFTNHPEPWGEFIDVKFWPEIKHPERYAGKELFLCYVTDPYQPLEETACRTRAILEQMQGSGCSLSIATKSDLVLRDLDLIKTFPNARVSWSIKHTGRRFSR
;
A
#
# COMPACT_ATOMS: atom_id res chain seq x y z
N MET A 1 12.20 -1.35 12.38
CA MET A 1 10.79 -0.89 12.40
C MET A 1 10.77 0.37 11.57
N SER A 2 9.89 0.46 10.58
CA SER A 2 9.73 1.67 9.78
C SER A 2 9.22 2.82 10.65
N ASP A 3 9.65 4.05 10.37
CA ASP A 3 9.21 5.23 11.12
C ASP A 3 7.71 5.54 10.90
N TYR A 4 7.25 5.38 9.66
CA TYR A 4 5.88 5.69 9.27
C TYR A 4 5.26 4.56 8.44
N SER A 5 3.97 4.32 8.64
CA SER A 5 3.19 3.41 7.80
C SER A 5 2.11 4.18 7.06
N VAL A 6 1.97 3.89 5.77
CA VAL A 6 0.96 4.50 4.90
C VAL A 6 0.07 3.40 4.35
N ASN A 7 -1.23 3.53 4.59
CA ASN A 7 -2.25 2.64 4.05
C ASN A 7 -3.27 3.51 3.31
N PRO A 8 -3.16 3.68 1.98
CA PRO A 8 -4.07 4.51 1.19
C PRO A 8 -5.52 4.01 1.17
N TYR A 9 -5.74 2.79 1.66
CA TYR A 9 -7.01 2.09 1.64
C TYR A 9 -7.41 1.59 3.02
N VAL A 10 -8.70 1.29 3.18
CA VAL A 10 -9.26 0.42 4.22
C VAL A 10 -9.85 -0.80 3.53
N GLY A 11 -9.54 -2.01 4.00
CA GLY A 11 -9.88 -3.23 3.24
C GLY A 11 -8.87 -3.56 2.14
N CYS A 12 -8.90 -4.79 1.65
CA CYS A 12 -7.93 -5.29 0.67
C CYS A 12 -8.56 -6.29 -0.29
N GLY A 13 -8.78 -5.91 -1.55
CA GLY A 13 -9.44 -6.73 -2.59
C GLY A 13 -8.72 -8.03 -2.95
N HIS A 14 -7.46 -8.20 -2.53
CA HIS A 14 -6.78 -9.49 -2.62
C HIS A 14 -7.47 -10.59 -1.80
N GLY A 15 -8.20 -10.24 -0.73
CA GLY A 15 -9.02 -11.18 0.04
C GLY A 15 -8.30 -12.46 0.47
N CYS A 16 -7.03 -12.36 0.89
CA CYS A 16 -6.23 -13.53 1.25
C CYS A 16 -6.83 -14.23 2.48
N LYS A 17 -7.10 -15.54 2.40
CA LYS A 17 -7.69 -16.32 3.51
C LYS A 17 -6.83 -16.33 4.77
N TYR A 18 -5.51 -16.22 4.60
CA TYR A 18 -4.52 -16.17 5.68
C TYR A 18 -4.13 -14.73 6.06
N CYS A 19 -4.87 -13.72 5.59
CA CYS A 19 -4.54 -12.32 5.84
C CYS A 19 -4.64 -12.01 7.32
N TYR A 20 -3.49 -11.68 7.93
CA TYR A 20 -3.45 -11.27 9.32
C TYR A 20 -4.32 -10.02 9.54
N ALA A 21 -4.30 -9.07 8.60
CA ALA A 21 -5.06 -7.81 8.69
C ALA A 21 -6.59 -7.98 8.67
N SER A 22 -7.11 -9.19 8.46
CA SER A 22 -8.56 -9.45 8.51
C SER A 22 -9.18 -9.07 9.87
N PHE A 23 -8.41 -9.09 10.97
CA PHE A 23 -8.88 -8.61 12.27
C PHE A 23 -9.25 -7.11 12.26
N MET A 24 -8.65 -6.31 11.36
CA MET A 24 -8.90 -4.86 11.30
C MET A 24 -10.34 -4.54 10.90
N LYS A 25 -11.06 -5.48 10.26
CA LYS A 25 -12.48 -5.34 9.93
C LYS A 25 -13.34 -4.91 11.12
N ARG A 26 -13.00 -5.35 12.34
CA ARG A 26 -13.77 -4.99 13.55
C ARG A 26 -13.84 -3.48 13.81
N PHE A 27 -12.97 -2.70 13.15
CA PHE A 27 -12.90 -1.25 13.27
C PHE A 27 -13.49 -0.50 12.07
N THR A 28 -14.02 -1.19 11.06
CA THR A 28 -14.39 -0.57 9.78
C THR A 28 -15.91 -0.44 9.58
N ASN A 29 -16.73 -0.85 10.55
CA ASN A 29 -18.21 -0.84 10.48
C ASN A 29 -18.82 -1.51 9.23
N HIS A 30 -18.03 -2.27 8.46
CA HIS A 30 -18.47 -2.96 7.25
C HIS A 30 -19.18 -4.28 7.59
N PRO A 31 -20.38 -4.53 7.05
CA PRO A 31 -21.00 -5.85 7.09
C PRO A 31 -20.27 -6.87 6.20
N GLU A 32 -19.68 -6.44 5.09
CA GLU A 32 -19.04 -7.30 4.09
C GLU A 32 -17.80 -8.01 4.63
N PRO A 33 -17.54 -9.28 4.29
CA PRO A 33 -16.34 -9.99 4.74
C PRO A 33 -15.04 -9.36 4.23
N TRP A 34 -13.92 -9.65 4.91
CA TRP A 34 -12.60 -9.16 4.49
C TRP A 34 -12.27 -9.60 3.06
N GLY A 35 -11.95 -8.64 2.21
CA GLY A 35 -11.72 -8.86 0.77
C GLY A 35 -12.88 -8.48 -0.14
N GLU A 36 -14.03 -8.10 0.42
CA GLU A 36 -15.21 -7.68 -0.34
C GLU A 36 -15.54 -6.19 -0.22
N PHE A 37 -14.82 -5.45 0.62
CA PHE A 37 -14.93 -4.01 0.74
C PHE A 37 -13.57 -3.34 0.59
N ILE A 38 -13.57 -2.14 0.01
CA ILE A 38 -12.42 -1.25 -0.06
C ILE A 38 -12.91 0.19 0.07
N ASP A 39 -12.44 0.91 1.09
CA ASP A 39 -12.59 2.36 1.16
C ASP A 39 -11.31 3.04 0.68
N VAL A 40 -11.50 4.03 -0.18
CA VAL A 40 -10.43 4.88 -0.69
C VAL A 40 -10.20 6.02 0.28
N LYS A 41 -8.98 6.16 0.81
CA LYS A 41 -8.65 7.32 1.64
C LYS A 41 -8.25 8.49 0.77
N PHE A 42 -8.83 9.64 1.08
CA PHE A 42 -8.45 10.93 0.52
C PHE A 42 -7.78 11.75 1.61
N TRP A 43 -6.72 12.46 1.24
CA TRP A 43 -5.98 13.35 2.11
C TRP A 43 -5.75 14.68 1.39
N PRO A 44 -5.64 15.80 2.13
CA PRO A 44 -5.19 17.04 1.55
C PRO A 44 -3.73 16.91 1.09
N GLU A 45 -3.34 17.75 0.14
CA GLU A 45 -1.96 17.80 -0.37
C GLU A 45 -0.93 17.94 0.76
N ILE A 46 0.13 17.14 0.68
CA ILE A 46 1.24 17.19 1.63
C ILE A 46 2.16 18.36 1.28
N LYS A 47 2.04 19.46 2.02
CA LYS A 47 2.79 20.70 1.75
C LYS A 47 4.26 20.68 2.17
N HIS A 48 4.60 19.84 3.15
CA HIS A 48 5.94 19.78 3.76
C HIS A 48 6.50 18.35 3.73
N PRO A 49 6.70 17.74 2.55
CA PRO A 49 7.22 16.38 2.45
C PRO A 49 8.67 16.25 2.97
N GLU A 50 9.46 17.34 2.96
CA GLU A 50 10.84 17.40 3.44
C GLU A 50 11.00 17.05 4.93
N ARG A 51 9.93 17.19 5.74
CA ARG A 51 9.95 16.81 7.16
C ARG A 51 10.18 15.31 7.38
N TYR A 52 9.97 14.51 6.34
CA TYR A 52 10.15 13.06 6.36
C TYR A 52 11.54 12.63 5.87
N ALA A 53 12.44 13.58 5.58
CA ALA A 53 13.82 13.29 5.20
C ALA A 53 14.52 12.38 6.21
N GLY A 54 15.21 11.35 5.73
CA GLY A 54 15.92 10.39 6.57
C GLY A 54 15.02 9.43 7.36
N LYS A 55 13.71 9.41 7.10
CA LYS A 55 12.73 8.50 7.70
C LYS A 55 12.31 7.43 6.71
N GLU A 56 11.87 6.27 7.20
CA GLU A 56 11.31 5.20 6.36
C GLU A 56 9.78 5.30 6.25
N LEU A 57 9.28 5.43 5.01
CA LEU A 57 7.88 5.24 4.66
C LEU A 57 7.63 3.79 4.23
N PHE A 58 6.79 3.08 4.99
CA PHE A 58 6.36 1.72 4.64
C PHE A 58 4.93 1.69 4.11
N LEU A 59 4.74 1.18 2.89
CA LEU A 59 3.42 0.87 2.32
C LEU A 59 3.17 -0.63 2.39
N CYS A 60 1.94 -1.01 2.76
CA CYS A 60 1.48 -2.39 3.02
C CYS A 60 1.60 -2.88 4.47
N TYR A 61 1.28 -2.01 5.45
CA TYR A 61 1.07 -2.53 6.80
C TYR A 61 -0.23 -3.35 6.83
N VAL A 62 -1.39 -2.72 6.62
CA VAL A 62 -2.71 -3.36 6.76
C VAL A 62 -3.31 -3.77 5.41
N THR A 63 -3.09 -2.96 4.38
CA THR A 63 -3.73 -3.13 3.06
C THR A 63 -2.68 -3.08 1.97
N ASP A 64 -2.86 -3.84 0.88
CA ASP A 64 -1.92 -3.80 -0.23
C ASP A 64 -2.07 -2.49 -1.01
N PRO A 65 -0.98 -1.71 -1.22
CA PRO A 65 -1.03 -0.43 -1.93
C PRO A 65 -1.33 -0.61 -3.42
N TYR A 66 -0.99 -1.76 -4.01
CA TYR A 66 -1.26 -2.09 -5.42
C TYR A 66 -2.31 -3.18 -5.55
N GLN A 67 -3.35 -3.14 -4.71
CA GLN A 67 -4.53 -3.98 -4.89
C GLN A 67 -5.29 -3.63 -6.18
N PRO A 68 -6.21 -4.50 -6.68
CA PRO A 68 -6.89 -4.27 -7.97
C PRO A 68 -7.51 -2.88 -8.16
N LEU A 69 -8.09 -2.28 -7.11
CA LEU A 69 -8.68 -0.94 -7.18
C LEU A 69 -7.66 0.17 -7.47
N GLU A 70 -6.37 -0.02 -7.17
CA GLU A 70 -5.31 0.96 -7.44
C GLU A 70 -5.11 1.24 -8.93
N GLU A 71 -5.54 0.33 -9.82
CA GLU A 71 -5.46 0.53 -11.28
C GLU A 71 -6.20 1.80 -11.71
N THR A 72 -7.34 2.10 -11.06
CA THR A 72 -8.16 3.29 -11.35
C THR A 72 -8.10 4.34 -10.25
N ALA A 73 -7.97 3.95 -8.98
CA ALA A 73 -8.00 4.90 -7.87
C ALA A 73 -6.69 5.70 -7.71
N CYS A 74 -5.56 5.16 -8.18
CA CYS A 74 -4.26 5.83 -8.26
C CYS A 74 -3.80 6.51 -6.95
N ARG A 75 -4.19 5.99 -5.77
CA ARG A 75 -3.88 6.61 -4.48
C ARG A 75 -2.45 6.35 -4.06
N THR A 76 -1.95 5.15 -4.33
CA THR A 76 -0.53 4.83 -4.13
C THR A 76 0.34 5.68 -5.03
N ARG A 77 -0.04 5.84 -6.30
CA ARG A 77 0.66 6.78 -7.19
C ARG A 77 0.66 8.21 -6.64
N ALA A 78 -0.50 8.71 -6.18
CA ALA A 78 -0.62 10.06 -5.64
C ALA A 78 0.28 10.32 -4.42
N ILE A 79 0.46 9.34 -3.53
CA ILE A 79 1.40 9.50 -2.40
C ILE A 79 2.86 9.47 -2.87
N LEU A 80 3.20 8.66 -3.88
CA LEU A 80 4.55 8.62 -4.45
C LEU A 80 4.90 9.96 -5.13
N GLU A 81 3.96 10.54 -5.88
CA GLU A 81 4.13 11.86 -6.52
C GLU A 81 4.33 12.97 -5.48
N GLN A 82 3.53 13.00 -4.40
CA GLN A 82 3.65 14.03 -3.36
C GLN A 82 4.90 13.86 -2.48
N MET A 83 5.39 12.64 -2.31
CA MET A 83 6.57 12.36 -1.49
C MET A 83 7.88 12.31 -2.28
N GLN A 84 7.82 12.43 -3.61
CA GLN A 84 9.01 12.52 -4.46
C GLN A 84 9.90 13.69 -4.01
N GLY A 85 11.20 13.45 -3.87
CA GLY A 85 12.16 14.49 -3.44
C GLY A 85 12.12 14.84 -1.95
N SER A 86 11.26 14.20 -1.15
CA SER A 86 11.21 14.38 0.32
C SER A 86 12.48 13.96 1.07
N GLY A 87 13.32 13.12 0.46
CA GLY A 87 14.48 12.51 1.11
C GLY A 87 14.14 11.35 2.05
N CYS A 88 12.88 10.90 2.12
CA CYS A 88 12.51 9.69 2.88
C CYS A 88 12.92 8.42 2.13
N SER A 89 13.27 7.35 2.85
CA SER A 89 13.40 6.04 2.23
C SER A 89 12.03 5.38 2.04
N LEU A 90 11.91 4.55 1.02
CA LEU A 90 10.64 3.94 0.62
C LEU A 90 10.71 2.42 0.69
N SER A 91 9.79 1.81 1.43
CA SER A 91 9.62 0.35 1.47
C SER A 91 8.19 0.00 1.08
N ILE A 92 8.02 -0.81 0.04
CA ILE A 92 6.74 -1.28 -0.47
C ILE A 92 6.71 -2.80 -0.33
N ALA A 93 5.59 -3.35 0.16
CA ALA A 93 5.27 -4.75 -0.07
C ALA A 93 3.99 -4.87 -0.91
N THR A 94 3.95 -5.82 -1.84
CA THR A 94 2.75 -6.04 -2.66
C THR A 94 2.65 -7.49 -3.16
N LYS A 95 1.48 -7.87 -3.66
CA LYS A 95 1.20 -9.10 -4.41
C LYS A 95 1.00 -8.86 -5.91
N SER A 96 0.87 -7.61 -6.36
CA SER A 96 0.54 -7.26 -7.73
C SER A 96 1.75 -6.75 -8.50
N ASP A 97 1.78 -7.07 -9.79
CA ASP A 97 2.66 -6.50 -10.80
C ASP A 97 2.32 -5.05 -11.17
N LEU A 98 1.18 -4.51 -10.72
CA LEU A 98 0.80 -3.11 -10.93
C LEU A 98 1.82 -2.13 -10.35
N VAL A 99 2.65 -2.54 -9.38
CA VAL A 99 3.81 -1.76 -8.89
C VAL A 99 4.77 -1.37 -10.01
N LEU A 100 4.83 -2.14 -11.10
CA LEU A 100 5.68 -1.85 -12.25
C LEU A 100 5.28 -0.54 -12.96
N ARG A 101 4.00 -0.12 -12.86
CA ARG A 101 3.47 1.14 -13.43
C ARG A 101 4.17 2.38 -12.88
N ASP A 102 4.59 2.34 -11.62
CA ASP A 102 5.08 3.50 -10.88
C ASP A 102 6.59 3.38 -10.57
N LEU A 103 7.32 2.51 -11.31
CA LEU A 103 8.76 2.32 -11.12
C LEU A 103 9.59 3.58 -11.34
N ASP A 104 9.16 4.45 -12.26
CA ASP A 104 9.77 5.75 -12.51
C ASP A 104 9.73 6.63 -11.25
N LEU A 105 8.60 6.66 -10.54
CA LEU A 105 8.44 7.38 -9.28
C LEU A 105 9.22 6.71 -8.15
N ILE A 106 9.10 5.39 -7.99
CA ILE A 106 9.76 4.63 -6.90
C ILE A 106 11.28 4.84 -6.91
N LYS A 107 11.90 4.89 -8.10
CA LYS A 107 13.36 5.08 -8.26
C LYS A 107 13.86 6.43 -7.77
N THR A 108 12.98 7.41 -7.56
CA THR A 108 13.37 8.76 -7.10
C THR A 108 13.63 8.80 -5.59
N PHE A 109 13.22 7.78 -4.85
CA PHE A 109 13.40 7.69 -3.42
C PHE A 109 14.76 7.06 -3.06
N PRO A 110 15.48 7.59 -2.05
CA PRO A 110 16.67 6.94 -1.52
C PRO A 110 16.34 5.57 -0.92
N ASN A 111 17.19 4.56 -1.14
CA ASN A 111 17.05 3.22 -0.56
C ASN A 111 15.67 2.56 -0.82
N ALA A 112 15.07 2.81 -1.98
CA ALA A 112 13.78 2.23 -2.33
C ALA A 112 13.83 0.70 -2.35
N ARG A 113 12.94 0.04 -1.61
CA ARG A 113 12.79 -1.41 -1.54
C ARG A 113 11.38 -1.82 -1.93
N VAL A 114 11.28 -2.75 -2.87
CA VAL A 114 10.02 -3.42 -3.21
C VAL A 114 10.13 -4.89 -2.82
N SER A 115 9.19 -5.37 -2.01
CA SER A 115 9.10 -6.77 -1.60
C SER A 115 7.86 -7.40 -2.21
N TRP A 116 8.05 -8.50 -2.95
CA TRP A 116 6.94 -9.21 -3.58
C TRP A 116 6.52 -10.41 -2.73
N SER A 117 5.25 -10.46 -2.38
CA SER A 117 4.64 -11.62 -1.73
C SER A 117 4.33 -12.71 -2.75
N ILE A 118 5.14 -13.77 -2.78
CA ILE A 118 4.90 -14.94 -3.63
C ILE A 118 4.16 -16.01 -2.80
N LYS A 119 3.12 -16.60 -3.39
CA LYS A 119 2.39 -17.75 -2.81
C LYS A 119 2.86 -19.04 -3.47
N HIS A 120 3.16 -20.07 -2.68
CA HIS A 120 3.70 -21.35 -3.17
C HIS A 120 2.66 -22.49 -3.33
N THR A 121 1.38 -22.28 -3.03
CA THR A 121 0.40 -23.38 -3.03
C THR A 121 -0.55 -23.34 -4.22
N GLY A 122 -0.63 -24.44 -4.97
CA GLY A 122 -1.52 -24.62 -6.14
C GLY A 122 -3.03 -24.64 -5.86
N ARG A 123 -3.47 -24.09 -4.72
CA ARG A 123 -4.88 -23.88 -4.37
C ARG A 123 -5.19 -22.38 -4.30
N ARG A 124 -6.38 -21.96 -4.71
CA ARG A 124 -6.82 -20.56 -4.72
C ARG A 124 -7.07 -20.04 -3.29
N PHE A 125 -6.08 -19.37 -2.70
CA PHE A 125 -6.10 -18.79 -1.34
C PHE A 125 -6.33 -17.28 -1.30
N SER A 126 -6.37 -16.63 -2.46
CA SER A 126 -6.90 -15.28 -2.69
C SER A 126 -7.99 -15.39 -3.74
N ARG A 127 -8.87 -14.40 -3.84
CA ARG A 127 -9.74 -14.30 -5.02
C ARG A 127 -8.89 -14.06 -6.27
#